data_AF-A0A3D1BJA2-F1
#
_entry.id   AF-A0A3D1BJA2-F1
#
_cell.length_a   1.000
_cell.length_b   1.000
_cell.length_c   1.000
_cell.angle_alpha   90.00
_cell.angle_beta   90.00
_cell.angle_gamma   90.00
#
_symmetry.space_group_name_H-M   'P 1'
#
loop_
_entity.id
_entity.type
_entity.pdbx_description
1 polymer ?
#
loop_
_entity_poly.entity_id
_entity_poly.type
_entity_poly.pdbx_seq_one_letter_code
_entity_poly.pdbx_strand_id
1 'polypeptide(L)'
;LTTNTKPRDKKKLTKTLFIIFTPLLILLSLAYAMFYFGLLDNLMGSNECEYNGETYIDREIFDADDGCNTCYCDGTTGEVTCTEIDCDAYDIALESNQRDESEDPNIDSSEDVTEPNLPSDIYPEQIYKEYEFDGVRYLTYRRSNMNIPIDDCNDESGILYANTGDIEWKHFAKINELGSSKNNAFILDYVSNQYFILIIDANGAGSGEGIAKLLRLGEGESEWELLYCFYYIPENWNLDSIDNLKSVVEEFLQNNPQYEYNSTSTNCNNFELEQYI
;
A
#
# COMPACT_ATOMS: atom_id res chain seq x y z
N LEU A 1 -79.17 -11.47 -34.52
CA LEU A 1 -78.28 -10.99 -33.45
C LEU A 1 -78.24 -12.05 -32.36
N THR A 2 -77.22 -12.90 -32.34
CA THR A 2 -76.97 -13.82 -31.22
C THR A 2 -75.47 -13.81 -30.94
N THR A 3 -75.09 -13.06 -29.91
CA THR A 3 -73.72 -12.96 -29.41
C THR A 3 -73.40 -14.19 -28.56
N ASN A 4 -72.58 -15.09 -29.10
CA ASN A 4 -72.01 -16.21 -28.36
C ASN A 4 -70.90 -15.67 -27.44
N THR A 5 -71.19 -15.47 -26.16
CA THR A 5 -70.16 -15.22 -25.14
C THR A 5 -69.91 -16.50 -24.37
N LYS A 6 -68.74 -17.11 -24.61
CA LYS A 6 -68.25 -18.27 -23.87
C LYS A 6 -67.86 -17.82 -22.45
N PRO A 7 -68.40 -18.43 -21.38
CA PRO A 7 -68.05 -18.02 -20.01
C PRO A 7 -66.59 -18.36 -19.71
N ARG A 8 -65.83 -17.35 -19.26
CA ARG A 8 -64.43 -17.50 -18.85
C ARG A 8 -64.40 -18.20 -17.48
N ASP A 9 -63.81 -19.39 -17.43
CA ASP A 9 -63.77 -20.27 -16.26
C ASP A 9 -62.94 -19.68 -15.10
N LYS A 10 -63.59 -18.89 -14.22
CA LYS A 10 -62.96 -18.21 -13.07
C LYS A 10 -62.31 -19.19 -12.07
N LYS A 11 -62.76 -20.45 -12.00
CA LYS A 11 -62.25 -21.47 -11.07
C LYS A 11 -60.82 -21.95 -11.37
N LYS A 12 -60.35 -21.87 -12.62
CA LYS A 12 -58.97 -22.26 -12.98
C LYS A 12 -57.97 -21.16 -12.62
N LEU A 13 -58.35 -19.90 -12.82
CA LEU A 13 -57.48 -18.74 -12.53
C LEU A 13 -57.16 -18.61 -11.04
N THR A 14 -58.13 -18.86 -10.16
CA THR A 14 -57.93 -18.79 -8.70
C THR A 14 -57.04 -19.90 -8.15
N LYS A 15 -57.06 -21.10 -8.76
CA LYS A 15 -56.21 -22.23 -8.32
C LYS A 15 -54.74 -22.03 -8.73
N THR A 16 -54.48 -21.51 -9.93
CA THR A 16 -53.11 -21.22 -10.38
C THR A 16 -52.48 -20.08 -9.59
N LEU A 17 -53.27 -19.07 -9.21
CA LEU A 17 -52.80 -17.96 -8.36
C LEU A 17 -52.38 -18.46 -6.97
N PHE A 18 -53.17 -19.34 -6.33
CA PHE A 18 -52.81 -19.91 -5.03
C PHE A 18 -51.51 -20.74 -5.06
N ILE A 19 -51.24 -21.47 -6.15
CA ILE A 19 -50.04 -22.31 -6.27
C ILE A 19 -48.75 -21.47 -6.41
N ILE A 20 -48.84 -20.24 -6.93
CA ILE A 20 -47.67 -19.36 -7.14
C ILE A 20 -47.47 -18.42 -5.95
N PHE A 21 -48.53 -17.87 -5.39
CA PHE A 21 -48.43 -16.88 -4.31
C PHE A 21 -48.11 -17.51 -2.94
N THR A 22 -48.50 -18.77 -2.72
CA THR A 22 -48.17 -19.47 -1.46
C THR A 22 -46.67 -19.73 -1.27
N PRO A 23 -45.90 -20.27 -2.24
CA PRO A 23 -44.46 -20.43 -2.06
C PRO A 23 -43.73 -19.09 -1.99
N LEU A 24 -44.19 -18.06 -2.71
CA LEU A 24 -43.59 -16.73 -2.65
C LEU A 24 -43.71 -16.10 -1.26
N LEU A 25 -44.87 -16.23 -0.61
CA LEU A 25 -45.07 -15.74 0.75
C LEU A 25 -44.25 -16.52 1.78
N ILE A 26 -44.07 -17.84 1.58
CA ILE A 26 -43.21 -18.67 2.42
C ILE A 26 -41.75 -18.24 2.26
N LEU A 27 -41.28 -18.01 1.03
CA LEU A 27 -39.92 -17.54 0.76
C LEU A 27 -39.67 -16.14 1.35
N LEU A 28 -40.63 -15.23 1.23
CA LEU A 28 -40.56 -13.91 1.86
C LEU A 28 -40.53 -14.01 3.40
N SER A 29 -41.33 -14.91 4.00
CA SER A 29 -41.28 -15.12 5.45
C SER A 29 -39.98 -15.77 5.93
N LEU A 30 -39.38 -16.66 5.13
CA LEU A 30 -38.09 -17.27 5.42
C LEU A 30 -36.97 -16.24 5.29
N ALA A 31 -36.99 -15.41 4.25
CA ALA A 31 -36.04 -14.31 4.09
C ALA A 31 -36.13 -13.31 5.24
N TYR A 32 -37.35 -12.94 5.64
CA TYR A 32 -37.56 -12.07 6.81
C TYR A 32 -37.09 -12.71 8.11
N ALA A 33 -37.34 -14.01 8.31
CA ALA A 33 -36.84 -14.73 9.48
C ALA A 33 -35.31 -14.81 9.49
N MET A 34 -34.66 -15.08 8.34
CA MET A 34 -33.20 -15.09 8.22
C MET A 34 -32.59 -13.71 8.55
N PHE A 35 -33.24 -12.64 8.11
CA PHE A 35 -32.84 -11.26 8.46
C PHE A 35 -33.09 -10.95 9.95
N TYR A 36 -34.23 -11.37 10.50
CA TYR A 36 -34.59 -11.12 11.90
C TYR A 36 -33.71 -11.88 12.90
N PHE A 37 -33.19 -13.04 12.52
CA PHE A 37 -32.29 -13.85 13.35
C PHE A 37 -30.79 -13.61 13.09
N GLY A 38 -30.41 -12.60 12.30
CA GLY A 38 -29.00 -12.24 12.06
C GLY A 38 -28.17 -13.32 11.35
N LEU A 39 -28.83 -14.30 10.69
CA LEU A 39 -28.14 -15.41 10.03
C LEU A 39 -27.40 -14.95 8.74
N LEU A 40 -27.71 -13.74 8.26
CA LEU A 40 -27.06 -13.13 7.10
C LEU A 40 -25.70 -12.48 7.46
N ASP A 41 -25.50 -12.07 8.72
CA ASP A 41 -24.26 -11.42 9.18
C ASP A 41 -23.09 -12.42 9.25
N ASN A 42 -23.37 -13.72 9.36
CA ASN A 42 -22.35 -14.77 9.34
C ASN A 42 -22.02 -15.28 7.91
N LEU A 43 -22.75 -14.81 6.89
CA LEU A 43 -22.60 -15.29 5.50
C LEU A 43 -21.80 -14.33 4.61
N MET A 44 -21.67 -13.08 5.02
CA MET A 44 -20.77 -12.10 4.43
C MET A 44 -19.72 -11.85 5.50
N GLY A 45 -18.45 -12.19 5.24
CA GLY A 45 -17.37 -12.02 6.22
C GLY A 45 -17.46 -10.64 6.87
N SER A 46 -17.29 -10.60 8.19
CA SER A 46 -17.25 -9.35 8.93
C SER A 46 -16.05 -8.56 8.41
N ASN A 47 -16.27 -7.44 7.70
CA ASN A 47 -15.20 -6.51 7.29
C ASN A 47 -14.60 -5.76 8.49
N GLU A 48 -14.59 -6.39 9.66
CA GLU A 48 -14.29 -5.81 10.95
C GLU A 48 -13.59 -6.89 11.80
N CYS A 49 -12.64 -6.45 12.61
CA CYS A 49 -11.95 -7.27 13.61
C CYS A 49 -12.32 -6.80 15.01
N GLU A 50 -12.34 -7.73 15.96
CA GLU A 50 -12.51 -7.42 17.37
C GLU A 50 -11.17 -7.56 18.10
N TYR A 51 -10.71 -6.50 18.76
CA TYR A 51 -9.52 -6.51 19.59
C TYR A 51 -9.80 -5.80 20.91
N ASN A 52 -9.55 -6.52 22.01
CA ASN A 52 -9.82 -6.07 23.39
C ASN A 52 -11.21 -5.45 23.64
N GLY A 53 -12.22 -5.93 22.91
CA GLY A 53 -13.62 -5.51 23.04
C GLY A 53 -13.98 -4.25 22.25
N GLU A 54 -13.03 -3.69 21.50
CA GLU A 54 -13.26 -2.65 20.50
C GLU A 54 -13.34 -3.29 19.09
N THR A 55 -14.03 -2.61 18.18
CA THR A 55 -14.22 -3.07 16.81
C THR A 55 -13.49 -2.16 15.84
N TYR A 56 -12.66 -2.76 14.98
CA TYR A 56 -11.82 -2.10 14.00
C TYR A 56 -12.24 -2.52 12.60
N ILE A 57 -12.22 -1.60 11.64
CA ILE A 57 -12.61 -1.90 10.26
C ILE A 57 -11.46 -2.55 9.47
N ASP A 58 -11.79 -3.23 8.37
CA ASP A 58 -10.80 -3.84 7.47
C ASP A 58 -9.68 -2.85 7.10
N ARG A 59 -8.44 -3.32 7.21
CA ARG A 59 -7.18 -2.60 6.97
C ARG A 59 -6.85 -1.48 7.95
N GLU A 60 -7.61 -1.33 9.03
CA GLU A 60 -7.29 -0.35 10.08
C GLU A 60 -6.01 -0.74 10.83
N ILE A 61 -5.17 0.28 11.09
CA ILE A 61 -3.96 0.19 11.91
C ILE A 61 -4.22 0.97 13.19
N PHE A 62 -3.98 0.36 14.34
CA PHE A 62 -4.27 0.95 15.65
C PHE A 62 -3.25 0.53 16.71
N ASP A 63 -3.12 1.35 17.77
CA ASP A 63 -2.21 1.05 18.88
C ASP A 63 -2.73 -0.13 19.72
N ALA A 64 -1.83 -1.05 20.08
CA ALA A 64 -2.12 -2.10 21.03
C ALA A 64 -2.25 -1.53 22.45
N ASP A 65 -2.98 -2.23 23.32
CA ASP A 65 -3.19 -1.79 24.71
C ASP A 65 -1.93 -1.89 25.58
N ASP A 66 -0.85 -2.48 25.06
CA ASP A 66 0.45 -2.51 25.73
C ASP A 66 1.24 -1.18 25.61
N GLY A 67 0.75 -0.26 24.78
CA GLY A 67 1.30 1.09 24.65
C GLY A 67 2.57 1.20 23.81
N CYS A 68 3.05 0.11 23.21
CA CYS A 68 4.23 0.13 22.36
C CYS A 68 4.04 -0.59 21.02
N ASN A 69 3.14 -1.56 20.94
CA ASN A 69 2.89 -2.30 19.71
C ASN A 69 1.78 -1.65 18.88
N THR A 70 1.80 -1.92 17.58
CA THR A 70 0.76 -1.51 16.65
C THR A 70 0.14 -2.75 16.02
N CYS A 71 -1.17 -2.74 15.87
CA CYS A 71 -1.99 -3.83 15.34
C CYS A 71 -2.61 -3.45 13.99
N TYR A 72 -2.85 -4.48 13.18
CA TYR A 72 -3.50 -4.40 11.87
C TYR A 72 -4.70 -5.34 11.84
N CYS A 73 -5.86 -4.84 11.40
CA CYS A 73 -7.07 -5.61 11.18
C CYS A 73 -7.15 -6.16 9.74
N ASP A 74 -7.18 -7.49 9.60
CA ASP A 74 -7.59 -8.16 8.37
C ASP A 74 -9.09 -8.48 8.44
N GLY A 75 -9.93 -7.56 7.96
CA GLY A 75 -11.38 -7.74 7.92
C GLY A 75 -11.83 -8.77 6.88
N THR A 76 -10.96 -9.34 6.06
CA THR A 76 -11.34 -10.49 5.21
C THR A 76 -11.37 -11.79 6.01
N THR A 77 -10.55 -11.88 7.06
CA THR A 77 -10.44 -13.04 7.96
C THR A 77 -11.03 -12.78 9.35
N GLY A 78 -11.19 -11.50 9.74
CA GLY A 78 -11.51 -11.05 11.08
C GLY A 78 -10.32 -11.12 12.05
N GLU A 79 -9.10 -11.35 11.57
CA GLU A 79 -7.91 -11.52 12.40
C GLU A 79 -7.19 -10.19 12.65
N VAL A 80 -6.61 -10.06 13.85
CA VAL A 80 -5.73 -8.94 14.22
C VAL A 80 -4.32 -9.44 14.36
N THR A 81 -3.38 -8.78 13.68
CA THR A 81 -1.94 -9.05 13.79
C THR A 81 -1.24 -7.84 14.35
N CYS A 82 -0.49 -8.00 15.44
CA CYS A 82 0.26 -6.91 16.06
C CYS A 82 1.76 -7.11 15.88
N THR A 83 2.51 -6.01 15.97
CA THR A 83 3.96 -6.07 16.13
C THR A 83 4.32 -6.79 17.44
N GLU A 84 5.53 -7.34 17.52
CA GLU A 84 6.06 -8.00 18.72
C GLU A 84 7.30 -7.26 19.24
N ILE A 85 7.16 -5.94 19.44
CA ILE A 85 8.17 -5.07 20.04
C ILE A 85 8.22 -5.34 21.54
N ASP A 86 9.44 -5.42 22.08
CA ASP A 86 9.68 -5.45 23.52
C ASP A 86 9.47 -4.05 24.11
N CYS A 87 8.34 -3.86 24.81
CA CYS A 87 7.98 -2.55 25.36
C CYS A 87 9.00 -2.04 26.39
N ASP A 88 9.70 -2.91 27.12
CA ASP A 88 10.73 -2.47 28.07
C ASP A 88 11.92 -1.85 27.31
N ALA A 89 12.28 -2.41 26.16
CA ALA A 89 13.33 -1.86 25.29
C ALA A 89 12.86 -0.58 24.58
N TYR A 90 11.58 -0.51 24.20
CA TYR A 90 10.97 0.67 23.60
C TYR A 90 10.96 1.85 24.57
N ASP A 91 10.57 1.64 25.83
CA ASP A 91 10.57 2.66 26.86
C ASP A 91 11.99 3.16 27.17
N ILE A 92 12.99 2.27 27.21
CA ILE A 92 14.41 2.66 27.38
C ILE A 92 14.87 3.54 26.21
N ALA A 93 14.48 3.21 24.98
CA ALA A 93 14.81 4.01 23.80
C ALA A 93 14.17 5.41 23.86
N LEU A 94 12.93 5.52 24.34
CA LEU A 94 12.25 6.79 24.55
C LEU A 94 12.88 7.61 25.70
N GLU A 95 13.27 6.97 26.79
CA GLU A 95 13.95 7.63 27.93
C GLU A 95 15.39 8.07 27.59
N SER A 96 16.08 7.37 26.69
CA SER A 96 17.38 7.83 26.16
C SER A 96 17.27 9.07 25.28
N ASN A 97 16.10 9.28 24.64
CA ASN A 97 15.84 10.44 23.79
C ASN A 97 15.34 11.68 24.55
N GLN A 98 15.14 11.60 25.89
CA GLN A 98 14.62 12.70 26.71
C GLN A 98 15.57 13.23 27.79
N ARG A 99 16.84 12.81 27.80
CA ARG A 99 17.85 13.37 28.71
C ARG A 99 19.07 13.87 27.95
N ASP A 100 18.98 15.11 27.46
CA ASP A 100 20.17 15.92 27.24
C ASP A 100 19.92 17.39 27.62
N GLU A 101 19.85 17.63 28.93
CA GLU A 101 20.21 18.92 29.53
C GLU A 101 20.72 18.69 30.97
N SER A 102 21.79 17.91 31.13
CA SER A 102 22.60 17.98 32.35
C SER A 102 24.05 17.61 32.09
N GLU A 103 24.93 18.60 32.19
CA GLU A 103 26.39 18.51 32.10
C GLU A 103 26.97 17.41 33.02
N ASP A 104 27.62 16.40 32.44
CA ASP A 104 28.67 15.61 33.10
C ASP A 104 29.90 15.55 32.15
N PRO A 105 31.05 16.15 32.51
CA PRO A 105 32.10 16.47 31.54
C PRO A 105 33.07 15.32 31.27
N ASN A 106 32.69 14.03 31.38
CA ASN A 106 33.68 12.97 31.22
C ASN A 106 33.16 11.57 30.82
N ILE A 107 32.50 11.45 29.65
CA ILE A 107 32.46 10.18 28.92
C ILE A 107 32.70 10.45 27.43
N ASP A 108 33.90 10.09 26.99
CA ASP A 108 34.28 9.88 25.60
C ASP A 108 33.78 8.48 25.18
N SER A 109 32.65 8.41 24.45
CA SER A 109 32.37 7.39 23.42
C SER A 109 30.88 7.34 23.01
N SER A 110 30.51 8.11 22.01
CA SER A 110 29.64 7.67 20.91
C SER A 110 29.82 8.71 19.82
N GLU A 111 30.24 8.32 18.62
CA GLU A 111 30.11 9.20 17.46
C GLU A 111 28.63 9.56 17.37
N ASP A 112 28.31 10.80 17.73
CA ASP A 112 27.00 11.40 17.52
C ASP A 112 26.81 11.46 16.00
N VAL A 113 26.20 10.41 15.44
CA VAL A 113 25.82 10.38 14.03
C VAL A 113 24.63 11.34 13.91
N THR A 114 24.95 12.62 13.78
CA THR A 114 23.94 13.66 13.55
C THR A 114 23.14 13.29 12.30
N GLU A 115 21.82 13.13 12.44
CA GLU A 115 20.97 12.85 11.28
C GLU A 115 21.06 13.99 10.25
N PRO A 116 21.24 13.67 8.95
CA PRO A 116 21.28 14.71 7.93
C PRO A 116 19.91 15.39 7.82
N ASN A 117 19.91 16.72 7.67
CA ASN A 117 18.69 17.48 7.41
C ASN A 117 18.12 17.12 6.03
N LEU A 118 16.80 17.08 5.90
CA LEU A 118 16.16 16.93 4.59
C LEU A 118 16.38 18.20 3.73
N PRO A 119 16.42 18.08 2.39
CA PRO A 119 16.41 19.24 1.51
C PRO A 119 15.20 20.11 1.81
N SER A 120 15.34 21.44 1.71
CA SER A 120 14.29 22.39 2.09
C SER A 120 12.96 22.25 1.35
N ASP A 121 12.98 21.57 0.20
CA ASP A 121 11.82 21.27 -0.63
C ASP A 121 11.15 19.95 -0.26
N ILE A 122 11.76 19.08 0.56
CA ILE A 122 11.22 17.77 0.95
C ILE A 122 10.68 17.81 2.38
N TYR A 123 9.46 17.33 2.55
CA TYR A 123 8.79 17.26 3.85
C TYR A 123 9.02 15.89 4.50
N PRO A 124 9.16 15.80 5.83
CA PRO A 124 9.32 14.53 6.55
C PRO A 124 8.24 13.49 6.20
N GLU A 125 6.99 13.92 6.02
CA GLU A 125 5.84 13.08 5.70
C GLU A 125 5.91 12.46 4.29
N GLN A 126 6.79 12.97 3.42
CA GLN A 126 7.05 12.36 2.12
C GLN A 126 7.99 11.17 2.18
N ILE A 127 8.79 11.04 3.25
CA ILE A 127 9.75 9.95 3.39
C ILE A 127 8.99 8.63 3.56
N TYR A 128 9.30 7.67 2.71
CA TYR A 128 8.61 6.39 2.69
C TYR A 128 9.42 5.28 3.33
N LYS A 129 10.65 5.08 2.84
CA LYS A 129 11.46 3.95 3.26
C LYS A 129 12.93 4.31 3.20
N GLU A 130 13.67 3.82 4.18
CA GLU A 130 15.11 3.96 4.28
C GLU A 130 15.81 2.66 3.89
N TYR A 131 16.97 2.82 3.26
CA TYR A 131 17.86 1.73 2.85
C TYR A 131 19.29 2.08 3.21
N GLU A 132 20.12 1.06 3.44
CA GLU A 132 21.55 1.21 3.58
C GLU A 132 22.26 0.21 2.66
N PHE A 133 23.12 0.72 1.78
CA PHE A 133 23.94 -0.08 0.87
C PHE A 133 25.39 0.38 0.99
N ASP A 134 26.30 -0.55 1.30
CA ASP A 134 27.73 -0.30 1.42
C ASP A 134 28.09 0.92 2.31
N GLY A 135 27.32 1.16 3.38
CA GLY A 135 27.52 2.27 4.31
C GLY A 135 27.01 3.64 3.81
N VAL A 136 26.30 3.67 2.69
CA VAL A 136 25.57 4.84 2.19
C VAL A 136 24.09 4.65 2.49
N ARG A 137 23.46 5.65 3.10
CA ARG A 137 22.03 5.64 3.41
C ARG A 137 21.25 6.24 2.24
N TYR A 138 20.04 5.74 2.01
CA TYR A 138 19.13 6.20 0.96
C TYR A 138 17.72 6.33 1.51
N LEU A 139 16.97 7.33 1.04
CA LEU A 139 15.54 7.46 1.31
C LEU A 139 14.77 7.46 0.00
N THR A 140 13.71 6.67 -0.09
CA THR A 140 12.66 6.94 -1.08
C THR A 140 11.69 7.97 -0.50
N TYR A 141 11.29 8.94 -1.31
CA TYR A 141 10.26 9.90 -0.96
C TYR A 141 9.17 9.95 -2.02
N ARG A 142 7.94 10.19 -1.59
CA ARG A 142 6.74 10.07 -2.41
C ARG A 142 5.94 11.37 -2.46
N ARG A 143 5.26 11.58 -3.58
CA ARG A 143 4.21 12.58 -3.75
C ARG A 143 2.89 12.03 -3.21
N SER A 144 2.03 12.95 -2.77
CA SER A 144 0.65 12.64 -2.38
C SER A 144 -0.19 12.14 -3.56
N ASN A 145 -1.03 11.15 -3.31
CA ASN A 145 -2.07 10.70 -4.23
C ASN A 145 -3.26 10.12 -3.45
N MET A 146 -4.33 9.70 -4.12
CA MET A 146 -5.53 9.19 -3.43
C MET A 146 -5.30 7.93 -2.58
N ASN A 147 -4.28 7.12 -2.88
CA ASN A 147 -3.91 5.95 -2.10
C ASN A 147 -2.89 6.28 -1.00
N ILE A 148 -2.21 7.42 -1.11
CA ILE A 148 -1.13 7.87 -0.21
C ILE A 148 -1.38 9.36 0.07
N PRO A 149 -2.40 9.70 0.87
CA PRO A 149 -2.68 11.10 1.19
C PRO A 149 -1.56 11.63 2.10
N ILE A 150 -0.82 12.61 1.60
CA ILE A 150 0.18 13.37 2.36
C ILE A 150 -0.28 14.83 2.34
N ASP A 151 -0.57 15.38 3.52
CA ASP A 151 -1.13 16.72 3.69
C ASP A 151 -0.09 17.80 3.40
N ASP A 152 1.09 17.69 4.00
CA ASP A 152 2.23 18.58 3.80
C ASP A 152 3.23 17.92 2.85
N CYS A 153 3.13 18.28 1.56
CA CYS A 153 4.04 17.76 0.55
C CYS A 153 4.24 18.73 -0.61
N ASN A 154 5.32 18.51 -1.34
CA ASN A 154 5.43 18.94 -2.72
C ASN A 154 4.87 17.84 -3.67
N ASP A 155 4.70 18.18 -4.95
CA ASP A 155 4.32 17.20 -5.99
C ASP A 155 5.57 16.53 -6.61
N GLU A 156 6.51 16.08 -5.78
CA GLU A 156 7.75 15.41 -6.20
C GLU A 156 7.89 14.01 -5.55
N SER A 157 8.65 13.15 -6.23
CA SER A 157 9.07 11.85 -5.73
C SER A 157 10.46 11.52 -6.25
N GLY A 158 11.21 10.67 -5.54
CA GLY A 158 12.55 10.30 -5.94
C GLY A 158 13.30 9.56 -4.84
N ILE A 159 14.63 9.67 -4.90
CA ILE A 159 15.56 9.07 -3.97
C ILE A 159 16.52 10.15 -3.46
N LEU A 160 16.74 10.16 -2.15
CA LEU A 160 17.82 10.89 -1.49
C LEU A 160 18.94 9.93 -1.07
N TYR A 161 20.15 10.43 -0.91
CA TYR A 161 21.28 9.71 -0.32
C TYR A 161 22.08 10.57 0.65
N ALA A 162 22.74 9.93 1.60
CA ALA A 162 23.67 10.55 2.55
C ALA A 162 24.80 9.58 2.91
N ASN A 163 26.02 10.12 3.00
CA ASN A 163 27.19 9.41 3.52
C ASN A 163 27.33 9.71 5.01
N THR A 164 28.12 8.90 5.71
CA THR A 164 28.54 9.19 7.09
C THR A 164 29.12 10.61 7.20
N GLY A 165 28.53 11.43 8.07
CA GLY A 165 28.95 12.81 8.33
C GLY A 165 28.37 13.87 7.39
N ASP A 166 27.54 13.50 6.41
CA ASP A 166 26.76 14.48 5.67
C ASP A 166 25.74 15.15 6.61
N ILE A 167 25.67 16.48 6.59
CA ILE A 167 24.73 17.27 7.41
C ILE A 167 23.37 17.50 6.73
N GLU A 168 23.28 17.15 5.45
CA GLU A 168 22.09 17.29 4.61
C GLU A 168 22.01 16.12 3.63
N TRP A 169 20.81 15.59 3.44
CA TRP A 169 20.50 14.61 2.40
C TRP A 169 20.64 15.25 1.01
N LYS A 170 21.17 14.49 0.05
CA LYS A 170 21.34 14.94 -1.33
C LYS A 170 20.42 14.16 -2.25
N HIS A 171 19.98 14.76 -3.35
CA HIS A 171 19.25 14.01 -4.38
C HIS A 171 20.16 12.97 -5.01
N PHE A 172 19.66 11.74 -5.11
CA PHE A 172 20.24 10.67 -5.91
C PHE A 172 19.52 10.58 -7.26
N ALA A 173 18.19 10.60 -7.24
CA ALA A 173 17.36 10.65 -8.45
C ALA A 173 16.04 11.40 -8.19
N LYS A 174 15.56 12.19 -9.16
CA LYS A 174 14.24 12.84 -9.12
C LYS A 174 13.34 12.33 -10.25
N ILE A 175 12.07 12.06 -9.93
CA ILE A 175 11.04 11.68 -10.91
C ILE A 175 10.34 12.94 -11.44
N ASN A 176 10.60 13.26 -12.69
CA ASN A 176 9.98 14.38 -13.41
C ASN A 176 8.82 13.86 -14.27
N GLU A 177 7.59 14.28 -13.97
CA GLU A 177 6.40 13.78 -14.68
C GLU A 177 6.29 14.31 -16.12
N LEU A 178 6.00 13.40 -17.06
CA LEU A 178 5.60 13.76 -18.42
C LEU A 178 4.08 13.68 -18.54
N GLY A 179 3.39 14.68 -17.99
CA GLY A 179 1.93 14.81 -18.05
C GLY A 179 1.27 14.83 -16.68
N SER A 180 0.15 14.11 -16.54
CA SER A 180 -0.68 14.08 -15.32
C SER A 180 -0.51 12.82 -14.49
N SER A 181 0.49 11.99 -14.82
CA SER A 181 0.79 10.75 -14.12
C SER A 181 1.26 11.04 -12.68
N LYS A 182 1.20 10.03 -11.82
CA LYS A 182 1.60 10.16 -10.42
C LYS A 182 2.58 9.04 -10.05
N ASN A 183 3.72 9.06 -10.72
CA ASN A 183 4.81 8.13 -10.48
C ASN A 183 5.44 8.41 -9.11
N ASN A 184 5.54 7.35 -8.30
CA ASN A 184 6.18 7.36 -7.01
C ASN A 184 7.31 6.32 -6.96
N ALA A 185 8.44 6.67 -6.35
CA ALA A 185 9.48 5.71 -5.97
C ALA A 185 9.00 4.89 -4.77
N PHE A 186 8.86 3.57 -4.94
CA PHE A 186 8.44 2.67 -3.87
C PHE A 186 9.63 1.96 -3.26
N ILE A 187 10.27 1.09 -4.05
CA ILE A 187 11.37 0.24 -3.60
C ILE A 187 12.66 0.63 -4.30
N LEU A 188 13.73 0.70 -3.52
CA LEU A 188 15.10 0.75 -3.98
C LEU A 188 15.80 -0.53 -3.54
N ASP A 189 16.58 -1.13 -4.43
CA ASP A 189 17.37 -2.31 -4.17
C ASP A 189 18.77 -2.13 -4.78
N TYR A 190 19.77 -2.80 -4.22
CA TYR A 190 21.14 -2.75 -4.69
C TYR A 190 21.77 -4.15 -4.68
N VAL A 191 21.96 -4.69 -5.89
CA VAL A 191 22.47 -6.05 -6.07
C VAL A 191 23.53 -6.07 -7.16
N SER A 192 24.67 -6.68 -6.87
CA SER A 192 25.77 -6.86 -7.85
C SER A 192 26.22 -5.55 -8.51
N ASN A 193 26.40 -4.49 -7.71
CA ASN A 193 26.80 -3.16 -8.15
C ASN A 193 25.80 -2.46 -9.08
N GLN A 194 24.51 -2.78 -8.95
CA GLN A 194 23.44 -2.18 -9.74
C GLN A 194 22.30 -1.77 -8.82
N TYR A 195 21.81 -0.55 -9.00
CA TYR A 195 20.58 -0.10 -8.36
C TYR A 195 19.38 -0.54 -9.18
N PHE A 196 18.33 -0.94 -8.48
CA PHE A 196 17.03 -1.23 -9.04
C PHE A 196 15.97 -0.39 -8.33
N ILE A 197 15.15 0.32 -9.09
CA ILE A 197 14.04 1.10 -8.55
C ILE A 197 12.71 0.60 -9.09
N LEU A 198 11.75 0.38 -8.20
CA LEU A 198 10.36 0.15 -8.54
C LEU A 198 9.60 1.47 -8.45
N ILE A 199 9.16 1.96 -9.60
CA ILE A 199 8.30 3.14 -9.71
C ILE A 199 6.88 2.69 -10.01
N ILE A 200 5.89 3.20 -9.29
CA ILE A 200 4.48 2.87 -9.49
C ILE A 200 3.68 4.14 -9.76
N ASP A 201 2.98 4.15 -10.89
CA ASP A 201 1.96 5.14 -11.21
C ASP A 201 0.59 4.62 -10.79
N ALA A 202 0.12 5.02 -9.61
CA ALA A 202 -1.09 4.48 -9.00
C ALA A 202 -2.39 5.16 -9.46
N ASN A 203 -2.34 6.05 -10.47
CA ASN A 203 -3.44 6.71 -11.20
C ASN A 203 -4.67 7.20 -10.41
N GLY A 204 -4.57 7.32 -9.08
CA GLY A 204 -5.63 7.82 -8.21
C GLY A 204 -6.92 6.98 -8.23
N ALA A 205 -6.87 5.65 -8.37
CA ALA A 205 -8.08 4.83 -8.38
C ALA A 205 -8.60 4.40 -6.98
N GLY A 206 -7.86 4.70 -5.90
CA GLY A 206 -8.22 4.27 -4.53
C GLY A 206 -7.86 2.81 -4.21
N SER A 207 -7.65 1.97 -5.22
CA SER A 207 -7.30 0.55 -5.06
C SER A 207 -5.81 0.30 -4.79
N GLY A 208 -4.94 1.31 -4.95
CA GLY A 208 -3.48 1.13 -4.94
C GLY A 208 -2.92 0.47 -6.21
N GLU A 209 -3.77 -0.02 -7.12
CA GLU A 209 -3.35 -0.59 -8.41
C GLU A 209 -2.76 0.46 -9.34
N GLY A 210 -1.89 0.05 -10.26
CA GLY A 210 -1.19 1.00 -11.11
C GLY A 210 -0.31 0.39 -12.18
N ILE A 211 0.52 1.24 -12.79
CA ILE A 211 1.52 0.83 -13.77
C ILE A 211 2.89 0.89 -13.12
N ALA A 212 3.42 -0.28 -12.78
CA ALA A 212 4.75 -0.44 -12.21
C ALA A 212 5.83 -0.52 -13.28
N LYS A 213 7.01 -0.04 -12.93
CA LYS A 213 8.17 0.10 -13.81
C LYS A 213 9.41 -0.26 -13.00
N LEU A 214 10.13 -1.29 -13.44
CA LEU A 214 11.40 -1.68 -12.87
C LEU A 214 12.51 -1.08 -13.73
N LEU A 215 13.32 -0.20 -13.13
CA LEU A 215 14.47 0.40 -13.79
C LEU A 215 15.78 -0.04 -13.13
N ARG A 216 16.86 -0.02 -13.90
CA ARG A 216 18.22 -0.32 -13.45
C ARG A 216 19.15 0.87 -13.69
N LEU A 217 20.05 1.12 -12.74
CA LEU A 217 21.24 1.95 -12.93
C LEU A 217 22.49 1.14 -12.60
N GLY A 218 23.37 0.93 -13.57
CA GLY A 218 24.65 0.26 -13.36
C GLY A 218 25.72 1.16 -12.73
N GLU A 219 26.77 0.54 -12.19
CA GLU A 219 27.94 1.24 -11.67
C GLU A 219 28.57 2.16 -12.74
N GLY A 220 28.66 3.45 -12.43
CA GLY A 220 29.22 4.47 -13.34
C GLY A 220 28.31 4.88 -14.50
N GLU A 221 27.08 4.36 -14.57
CA GLU A 221 26.06 4.83 -15.50
C GLU A 221 25.39 6.10 -14.95
N SER A 222 24.90 6.96 -15.84
CA SER A 222 24.11 8.15 -15.49
C SER A 222 22.67 8.06 -16.00
N GLU A 223 22.32 6.98 -16.69
CA GLU A 223 21.06 6.80 -17.38
C GLU A 223 20.39 5.52 -16.87
N TRP A 224 19.11 5.64 -16.52
CA TRP A 224 18.33 4.51 -16.03
C TRP A 224 17.74 3.71 -17.20
N GLU A 225 17.95 2.40 -17.18
CA GLU A 225 17.36 1.48 -18.16
C GLU A 225 16.04 0.93 -17.65
N LEU A 226 14.94 1.14 -18.40
CA LEU A 226 13.67 0.47 -18.13
C LEU A 226 13.78 -1.01 -18.50
N LEU A 227 13.73 -1.89 -17.50
CA LEU A 227 13.77 -3.35 -17.70
C LEU A 227 12.37 -3.92 -17.95
N TYR A 228 11.41 -3.55 -17.10
CA TYR A 228 10.04 -4.08 -17.15
C TYR A 228 9.00 -3.00 -16.89
N CYS A 229 7.85 -3.14 -17.53
CA CYS A 229 6.68 -2.32 -17.29
C CYS A 229 5.45 -3.24 -17.20
N PHE A 230 4.66 -3.12 -16.14
CA PHE A 230 3.59 -4.09 -15.89
C PHE A 230 2.47 -3.53 -15.04
N TYR A 231 1.32 -4.21 -15.09
CA TYR A 231 0.19 -3.90 -14.23
C TYR A 231 0.46 -4.37 -12.81
N TYR A 232 0.39 -3.45 -11.87
CA TYR A 232 0.62 -3.68 -10.46
C TYR A 232 -0.70 -3.78 -9.70
N ILE A 233 -0.80 -4.82 -8.88
CA ILE A 233 -1.93 -5.09 -7.99
C ILE A 233 -1.34 -5.32 -6.60
N PRO A 234 -1.55 -4.43 -5.62
CA PRO A 234 -0.91 -4.51 -4.30
C PRO A 234 -0.98 -5.89 -3.65
N GLU A 235 -2.12 -6.57 -3.76
CA GLU A 235 -2.38 -7.89 -3.15
C GLU A 235 -1.44 -9.00 -3.64
N ASN A 236 -0.77 -8.80 -4.78
CA ASN A 236 0.19 -9.77 -5.32
C ASN A 236 1.62 -9.57 -4.81
N TRP A 237 1.90 -8.51 -4.04
CA TRP A 237 3.26 -8.12 -3.68
C TRP A 237 3.39 -7.89 -2.19
N ASN A 238 4.40 -8.52 -1.59
CA ASN A 238 4.89 -8.11 -0.28
C ASN A 238 6.13 -7.22 -0.50
N LEU A 239 5.92 -5.91 -0.52
CA LEU A 239 6.99 -4.93 -0.76
C LEU A 239 7.90 -4.71 0.46
N ASP A 240 7.50 -5.18 1.64
CA ASP A 240 8.29 -5.01 2.86
C ASP A 240 9.40 -6.04 2.99
N SER A 241 9.23 -7.22 2.38
CA SER A 241 10.16 -8.34 2.44
C SER A 241 10.66 -8.73 1.04
N ILE A 242 11.42 -7.85 0.40
CA ILE A 242 12.06 -8.11 -0.90
C ILE A 242 13.58 -8.22 -0.71
N ASP A 243 14.12 -9.42 -0.92
CA ASP A 243 15.58 -9.67 -0.87
C ASP A 243 16.28 -9.33 -2.20
N ASN A 244 15.55 -9.47 -3.32
CA ASN A 244 16.06 -9.17 -4.66
C ASN A 244 14.91 -8.74 -5.57
N LEU A 245 14.76 -7.43 -5.74
CA LEU A 245 13.66 -6.82 -6.46
C LEU A 245 13.59 -7.30 -7.90
N LYS A 246 14.73 -7.40 -8.58
CA LYS A 246 14.79 -7.85 -9.98
C LYS A 246 14.27 -9.29 -10.11
N SER A 247 14.76 -10.20 -9.29
CA SER A 247 14.35 -11.61 -9.35
C SER A 247 12.88 -11.80 -9.01
N VAL A 248 12.36 -11.07 -8.02
CA VAL A 248 10.94 -11.12 -7.65
C VAL A 248 10.05 -10.63 -8.81
N VAL A 249 10.41 -9.52 -9.46
CA VAL A 249 9.67 -9.02 -10.63
C VAL A 249 9.75 -9.99 -11.80
N GLU A 250 10.93 -10.54 -12.09
CA GLU A 250 11.11 -11.52 -13.17
C GLU A 250 10.28 -12.78 -12.96
N GLU A 251 10.27 -13.32 -11.74
CA GLU A 251 9.46 -14.50 -11.39
C GLU A 251 7.97 -14.20 -11.50
N PHE A 252 7.51 -13.05 -11.02
CA PHE A 252 6.11 -12.64 -11.14
C PHE A 252 5.66 -12.57 -12.60
N LEU A 253 6.44 -11.92 -13.47
CA LEU A 253 6.09 -11.75 -14.89
C LEU A 253 6.23 -13.04 -15.69
N GLN A 254 7.18 -13.90 -15.34
CA GLN A 254 7.28 -15.23 -15.93
C GLN A 254 6.02 -16.07 -15.65
N ASN A 255 5.48 -15.97 -14.45
CA ASN A 255 4.27 -16.68 -14.05
C ASN A 255 2.98 -15.98 -14.52
N ASN A 256 3.04 -14.67 -14.77
CA ASN A 256 1.89 -13.85 -15.13
C ASN A 256 2.16 -12.91 -16.33
N PRO A 257 2.48 -13.46 -17.51
CA PRO A 257 2.88 -12.67 -18.67
C PRO A 257 1.76 -11.74 -19.17
N GLN A 258 0.50 -11.97 -18.77
CA GLN A 258 -0.63 -11.10 -19.11
C GLN A 258 -0.55 -9.71 -18.47
N TYR A 259 0.24 -9.53 -17.41
CA TYR A 259 0.41 -8.22 -16.76
C TYR A 259 1.53 -7.40 -17.37
N GLU A 260 2.41 -8.00 -18.17
CA GLU A 260 3.52 -7.29 -18.79
C GLU A 260 3.03 -6.42 -19.96
N TYR A 261 3.48 -5.16 -19.97
CA TYR A 261 3.23 -4.22 -21.04
C TYR A 261 4.43 -4.11 -21.97
N ASN A 262 4.15 -3.73 -23.23
CA ASN A 262 5.21 -3.32 -24.14
C ASN A 262 5.89 -2.06 -23.60
N SER A 263 7.21 -2.12 -23.43
CA SER A 263 8.03 -1.02 -22.87
C SER A 263 7.94 0.29 -23.64
N THR A 264 7.49 0.28 -24.90
CA THR A 264 7.27 1.49 -25.72
C THR A 264 5.90 2.16 -25.48
N SER A 265 5.04 1.57 -24.65
CA SER A 265 3.77 2.16 -24.23
C SER A 265 3.99 3.54 -23.59
N THR A 266 3.09 4.49 -23.88
CA THR A 266 3.12 5.82 -23.27
C THR A 266 3.06 5.75 -21.74
N ASN A 267 2.29 4.82 -21.18
CA ASN A 267 2.18 4.64 -19.72
C ASN A 267 3.47 4.11 -19.09
N CYS A 268 4.39 3.55 -19.88
CA CYS A 268 5.69 3.07 -19.41
C CYS A 268 6.79 4.16 -19.47
N ASN A 269 6.56 5.23 -20.24
CA ASN A 269 7.52 6.31 -20.48
C ASN A 269 6.87 7.68 -20.18
N ASN A 270 6.06 7.75 -19.12
CA ASN A 270 5.31 8.93 -18.73
C ASN A 270 6.02 9.79 -17.67
N PHE A 271 7.33 9.61 -17.51
CA PHE A 271 8.22 10.35 -16.62
C PHE A 271 9.65 10.33 -17.17
N GLU A 272 10.48 11.24 -16.68
CA GLU A 272 11.93 11.22 -16.82
C GLU A 272 12.55 11.04 -15.42
N LEU A 273 13.64 10.28 -15.35
CA LEU A 273 14.38 10.08 -14.10
C LEU A 273 15.69 10.88 -14.19
N GLU A 274 15.74 12.00 -13.50
CA GLU A 274 16.91 12.85 -13.44
C GLU A 274 17.89 12.30 -12.42
N GLN A 275 19.02 11.78 -12.89
CA GLN A 275 20.10 11.25 -12.06
C GLN A 275 21.03 12.38 -11.59
N TYR A 276 21.34 12.40 -10.30
CA TYR A 276 22.29 13.30 -9.69
C TYR A 276 23.60 12.54 -9.42
N ILE A 277 24.74 13.14 -9.78
CA ILE A 277 26.09 12.56 -9.65
C ILE A 277 26.76 13.09 -8.40
#